data_AF-A0A3C0N4R4-F1
#
_entry.id   AF-A0A3C0N4R4-F1
#
_cell.length_a   1.000
_cell.length_b   1.000
_cell.length_c   1.000
_cell.angle_alpha   90.00
_cell.angle_beta   90.00
_cell.angle_gamma   90.00
#
_symmetry.space_group_name_H-M   'P 1'
#
loop_
_entity.id
_entity.type
_entity.pdbx_description
1 polymer ?
#
loop_
_entity_poly.entity_id
_entity_poly.type
_entity_poly.pdbx_seq_one_letter_code
_entity_poly.pdbx_strand_id
1 'polypeptide(L)' 'AKRVLELSLEEARQLGHNYIGTEHLLLGLIREGEGVAARVLENLGVDLTKV' A
#
# COMPACT_ATOMS: atom_id res chain seq x y z
N ALA A 1 4.94 6.73 7.04
CA ALA A 1 4.36 5.88 8.11
C ALA A 1 2.87 6.17 8.37
N LYS A 2 2.50 7.35 8.90
CA LYS A 2 1.06 7.70 9.15
C LYS A 2 0.20 7.63 7.88
N ARG A 3 0.69 8.21 6.77
CA ARG A 3 0.03 8.21 5.46
C ARG A 3 -0.26 6.80 4.93
N VAL A 4 0.70 5.87 5.08
CA VAL A 4 0.54 4.47 4.67
C VAL A 4 -0.62 3.80 5.42
N LEU A 5 -0.72 4.00 6.74
CA LEU A 5 -1.80 3.42 7.54
C LEU A 5 -3.17 4.01 7.17
N GLU A 6 -3.23 5.29 6.85
CA GLU A 6 -4.46 5.96 6.37
C GLU A 6 -4.90 5.35 5.03
N LEU A 7 -3.98 5.22 4.07
CA LEU A 7 -4.24 4.59 2.78
C LEU A 7 -4.68 3.12 2.93
N SER A 8 -4.00 2.36 3.81
CA SER A 8 -4.33 0.96 4.08
C SER A 8 -5.73 0.80 4.69
N LEU A 9 -6.13 1.72 5.57
CA LEU A 9 -7.47 1.74 6.14
C LEU A 9 -8.52 2.08 5.08
N GLU A 10 -8.20 2.99 4.16
CA GLU A 10 -9.07 3.36 3.06
C GLU A 10 -9.32 2.17 2.12
N GLU A 11 -8.28 1.40 1.80
CA GLU A 11 -8.39 0.15 1.03
C GLU A 11 -9.27 -0.89 1.72
N ALA A 12 -9.01 -1.14 3.02
CA ALA A 12 -9.82 -2.08 3.80
C ALA A 12 -11.30 -1.69 3.79
N ARG A 13 -11.61 -0.40 3.91
CA ARG A 13 -12.98 0.12 3.83
C ARG A 13 -13.59 -0.04 2.44
N GLN A 14 -12.84 0.25 1.38
CA GLN A 14 -13.32 0.11 0.00
C GLN A 14 -13.65 -1.34 -0.36
N LEU A 15 -12.89 -2.29 0.21
CA LEU A 15 -13.12 -3.73 0.05
C LEU A 15 -14.16 -4.31 1.03
N GLY A 16 -14.70 -3.50 1.95
CA GLY A 16 -15.69 -3.95 2.94
C GLY A 16 -15.10 -4.80 4.07
N HIS A 17 -13.79 -4.71 4.30
CA HIS A 17 -13.10 -5.41 5.37
C HIS A 17 -13.10 -4.59 6.66
N ASN A 18 -13.35 -5.27 7.79
CA ASN A 18 -13.41 -4.64 9.11
C ASN A 18 -12.04 -4.53 9.81
N TYR A 19 -10.97 -4.94 9.15
CA TYR A 19 -9.60 -4.92 9.69
C TYR A 19 -8.57 -4.69 8.58
N ILE A 20 -7.39 -4.20 8.95
CA ILE A 20 -6.26 -4.02 8.04
C ILE A 20 -5.46 -5.32 7.98
N GLY A 21 -5.69 -6.12 6.95
CA GLY A 21 -4.82 -7.22 6.53
C GLY A 21 -3.51 -6.74 5.88
N THR A 22 -2.55 -7.65 5.71
CA THR A 22 -1.24 -7.36 5.10
C THR A 22 -1.34 -6.90 3.65
N GLU A 23 -2.37 -7.34 2.93
CA GLU A 23 -2.71 -6.94 1.57
C GLU A 23 -3.06 -5.45 1.49
N HIS A 24 -3.82 -4.92 2.47
CA HIS A 24 -4.13 -3.49 2.52
C HIS A 24 -2.91 -2.67 2.88
N LEU A 25 -2.04 -3.20 3.75
CA LEU A 25 -0.77 -2.57 4.07
C LEU A 25 0.11 -2.47 2.82
N LEU A 26 0.16 -3.53 2.01
CA LEU A 26 0.86 -3.55 0.74
C LEU A 26 0.26 -2.52 -0.24
N LEU A 27 -1.06 -2.47 -0.41
CA LEU A 27 -1.69 -1.45 -1.26
C LEU A 27 -1.41 -0.03 -0.73
N GLY A 28 -1.43 0.18 0.59
CA GLY A 28 -1.10 1.47 1.19
C GLY A 28 0.34 1.91 0.93
N LEU A 29 1.29 0.97 0.88
CA LEU A 29 2.69 1.23 0.51
C LEU A 29 2.83 1.53 -0.99
N ILE A 30 2.11 0.79 -1.85
CA ILE A 30 2.10 1.03 -3.30
C ILE A 30 1.51 2.41 -3.61
N ARG A 31 0.37 2.77 -2.98
CA ARG A 31 -0.32 4.05 -3.16
C ARG A 31 0.42 5.24 -2.58
N GLU A 32 1.22 5.06 -1.53
CA GLU A 32 2.09 6.15 -1.06
C GLU A 32 3.08 6.52 -2.17
N GLY A 33 3.60 5.53 -2.89
CA GLY A 33 4.44 5.71 -4.08
C GLY A 33 5.80 6.37 -3.81
N GLU A 34 6.14 6.62 -2.54
CA GLU A 34 7.32 7.33 -2.11
C GLU A 34 8.07 6.53 -1.03
N GLY A 35 9.27 6.99 -0.67
CA GLY A 35 10.02 6.42 0.44
C GLY A 35 10.67 5.05 0.19
N VAL A 36 11.08 4.40 1.28
CA VAL A 36 11.90 3.18 1.23
C VAL A 36 11.12 2.00 0.67
N ALA A 37 9.83 1.89 0.98
CA ALA A 37 9.01 0.77 0.51
C ALA A 37 8.80 0.79 -1.01
N ALA A 38 8.49 1.96 -1.58
CA ALA A 38 8.39 2.13 -3.03
C ALA A 38 9.69 1.72 -3.73
N ARG A 39 10.84 2.20 -3.22
CA ARG A 39 12.18 1.86 -3.73
C ARG A 39 12.47 0.35 -3.67
N VAL A 40 12.08 -0.31 -2.59
CA VAL A 40 12.26 -1.77 -2.43
C VAL A 40 11.38 -2.52 -3.44
N LEU A 41 10.13 -2.12 -3.62
CA LEU A 41 9.23 -2.74 -4.59
C LEU A 41 9.73 -2.56 -6.03
N GLU A 42 10.21 -1.37 -6.39
CA GLU A 42 10.86 -1.12 -7.69
C GLU A 42 12.11 -1.98 -7.88
N ASN A 43 12.95 -2.12 -6.85
CA ASN A 43 14.13 -2.98 -6.90
C ASN A 43 13.78 -4.47 -7.05
N LEU A 44 12.60 -4.88 -6.60
CA LEU A 44 12.05 -6.22 -6.81
C LEU A 44 11.39 -6.38 -8.19
N GLY A 45 11.39 -5.35 -9.02
CA GLY A 45 10.82 -5.36 -10.37
C GLY A 45 9.31 -5.13 -10.42
N VAL A 46 8.71 -4.62 -9.34
CA VAL A 46 7.29 -4.29 -9.30
C VAL A 46 7.08 -2.93 -9.97
N ASP A 47 6.18 -2.89 -10.95
CA ASP A 47 5.75 -1.65 -11.61
C ASP A 47 4.55 -1.08 -10.85
N LEU A 48 4.79 -0.06 -10.04
CA LEU A 48 3.76 0.60 -9.22
C LEU A 48 2.68 1.33 -10.05
N THR A 49 2.87 1.49 -11.36
CA THR A 49 1.86 2.10 -12.25
C THR A 49 0.83 1.10 -12.78
N LYS A 50 1.06 -0.19 -12.58
CA LYS A 50 0.21 -1.29 -13.08
C LYS A 50 -0.69 -1.92 -12.01
N VAL A 51 -0.63 -1.43 -10.78
CA VAL A 51 -1.40 -1.92 -9.62
C VAL A 51 -2.44 -0.90 -9.24
#